data_AF-A0A537KFA3-F1
#
_entry.id   AF-A0A537KFA3-F1
#
_cell.length_a   1.000
_cell.length_b   1.000
_cell.length_c   1.000
_cell.angle_alpha   90.00
_cell.angle_beta   90.00
_cell.angle_gamma   90.00
#
_symmetry.space_group_name_H-M   'P 1'
#
loop_
_entity.id
_entity.type
_entity.pdbx_description
1 polymer ?
#
loop_
_entity_poly.entity_id
_entity_poly.type
_entity_poly.pdbx_seq_one_letter_code
_entity_poly.pdbx_strand_id
1 'polypeptide(L)'
;MEVLPFDFSTFPDVFGSFTTSGALTVSGDAEMVVGLNENGTRAHCVVTLITLDGTITIHQECVFATNPPQGRWEIVSGTGAYANLKGNGSLTMPPDTEAMEGVIY
;
A
#
# COMPACT_ATOMS: atom_id res chain seq x y z
N MET A 1 9.24 9.74 12.90
CA MET A 1 8.37 8.59 13.17
C MET A 1 9.13 7.37 12.70
N GLU A 2 9.24 6.35 13.55
CA GLU A 2 9.91 5.09 13.19
C GLU A 2 9.02 4.32 12.21
N VAL A 3 9.61 3.74 11.16
CA VAL A 3 8.87 2.89 10.23
C VAL A 3 8.77 1.50 10.85
N LEU A 4 7.61 1.18 11.40
CA LEU A 4 7.27 -0.15 11.86
C LEU A 4 6.91 -1.05 10.66
N PRO A 5 7.47 -2.27 10.60
CA PRO A 5 7.10 -3.26 9.60
C PRO A 5 5.64 -3.67 9.76
N PHE A 6 5.05 -4.23 8.70
CA PHE A 6 3.69 -4.75 8.74
C PHE A 6 3.59 -5.97 9.68
N ASP A 7 2.62 -5.95 10.60
CA ASP A 7 2.27 -7.03 11.51
C ASP A 7 1.24 -7.96 10.86
N PHE A 8 1.68 -9.19 10.53
CA PHE A 8 0.86 -10.22 9.92
C PHE A 8 0.18 -11.16 10.94
N SER A 9 0.35 -10.93 12.25
CA SER A 9 -0.30 -11.76 13.28
C SER A 9 -1.83 -11.65 13.28
N THR A 10 -2.37 -10.58 12.70
CA THR A 10 -3.80 -10.27 12.60
C THR A 10 -4.40 -10.56 11.21
N PHE A 11 -3.68 -11.29 10.35
CA PHE A 11 -4.12 -11.61 8.98
C PHE A 11 -5.59 -12.08 8.92
N PRO A 12 -6.42 -11.55 7.98
CA PRO A 12 -6.05 -10.78 6.79
C PRO A 12 -5.91 -9.27 6.98
N ASP A 13 -6.18 -8.75 8.18
CA ASP A 13 -6.05 -7.34 8.51
C ASP A 13 -4.63 -7.10 9.02
N VAL A 14 -3.86 -6.31 8.30
CA VAL A 14 -2.42 -6.11 8.53
C VAL A 14 -2.18 -4.64 8.84
N PHE A 15 -1.39 -4.37 9.88
CA PHE A 15 -1.13 -3.01 10.36
C PHE A 15 0.35 -2.70 10.31
N GLY A 16 0.70 -1.47 9.99
CA GLY A 16 2.09 -1.04 9.94
C GLY A 16 2.18 0.47 9.84
N SER A 17 3.30 0.94 9.34
CA SER A 17 3.50 2.36 9.04
C SER A 17 4.04 2.53 7.63
N PHE A 18 3.91 3.75 7.11
CA PHE A 18 4.38 4.06 5.77
C PHE A 18 5.13 5.38 5.74
N THR A 19 5.96 5.52 4.71
CA THR A 19 6.57 6.79 4.31
C THR A 19 6.47 6.94 2.80
N THR A 20 6.32 8.17 2.34
CA THR A 20 6.38 8.55 0.93
C THR A 20 7.48 9.57 0.73
N SER A 21 8.05 9.61 -0.47
CA SER A 21 9.03 10.61 -0.87
C SER A 21 8.79 11.04 -2.32
N GLY A 22 9.36 12.17 -2.74
CA GLY A 22 9.15 12.74 -4.08
C GLY A 22 8.01 13.75 -4.08
N ALA A 23 7.06 13.60 -5.01
CA ALA A 23 5.95 14.55 -5.18
C ALA A 23 5.02 14.64 -3.96
N LEU A 24 4.93 13.56 -3.18
CA LEU A 24 4.24 13.50 -1.91
C LEU A 24 5.25 13.10 -0.83
N THR A 25 5.36 13.91 0.22
CA THR A 25 6.26 13.65 1.35
C THR A 25 5.46 13.63 2.65
N VAL A 26 4.86 12.48 2.94
CA VAL A 26 4.03 12.23 4.12
C VAL A 26 4.35 10.86 4.72
N SER A 27 4.00 10.68 5.98
CA SER A 27 4.20 9.44 6.73
C SER A 27 3.09 9.26 7.75
N GLY A 28 2.83 8.03 8.17
CA GLY A 28 1.79 7.73 9.15
C GLY A 28 1.58 6.24 9.31
N ASP A 29 0.41 5.88 9.82
CA ASP A 29 0.01 4.48 9.98
C ASP A 29 -0.58 3.95 8.67
N ALA A 30 -0.49 2.65 8.47
CA ALA A 30 -1.06 1.95 7.34
C ALA A 30 -1.88 0.75 7.81
N GLU A 31 -3.08 0.63 7.28
CA GLU A 31 -3.93 -0.55 7.40
C GLU A 31 -4.00 -1.23 6.03
N MET A 32 -3.94 -2.55 5.99
CA MET A 32 -4.02 -3.32 4.75
C MET A 32 -4.93 -4.52 4.95
N VAL A 33 -5.96 -4.64 4.11
CA VAL A 33 -6.81 -5.84 4.04
C VAL A 33 -6.34 -6.69 2.87
N VAL A 34 -5.88 -7.90 3.14
CA VAL A 34 -5.33 -8.81 2.12
C VAL A 34 -6.38 -9.83 1.66
N GLY A 35 -6.78 -9.72 0.39
CA GLY A 35 -7.65 -10.69 -0.27
C GLY A 35 -6.86 -11.62 -1.20
N LEU A 36 -6.65 -12.87 -0.80
CA LEU A 36 -5.98 -13.87 -1.64
C LEU A 36 -6.96 -14.55 -2.60
N ASN A 37 -6.48 -14.89 -3.80
CA ASN A 37 -7.19 -15.82 -4.68
C ASN A 37 -7.05 -17.29 -4.18
N GLU A 38 -7.87 -18.20 -4.72
CA GLU A 38 -7.99 -19.59 -4.23
C GLU A 38 -6.66 -20.36 -4.14
N ASN A 39 -5.72 -20.08 -5.05
CA ASN A 39 -4.40 -20.74 -5.06
C ASN A 39 -3.29 -19.93 -4.38
N GLY A 40 -3.62 -18.78 -3.76
CA GLY A 40 -2.68 -17.92 -3.04
C GLY A 40 -1.61 -17.24 -3.90
N THR A 41 -1.69 -17.33 -5.23
CA THR A 41 -0.67 -16.78 -6.14
C THR A 41 -0.87 -15.30 -6.46
N ARG A 42 -2.05 -14.76 -6.13
CA ARG A 42 -2.39 -13.34 -6.31
C ARG A 42 -3.09 -12.79 -5.08
N ALA A 43 -2.80 -11.54 -4.76
CA ALA A 43 -3.56 -10.77 -3.78
C ALA A 43 -4.18 -9.53 -4.42
N HIS A 44 -5.42 -9.25 -4.03
CA HIS A 44 -5.99 -7.91 -4.06
C HIS A 44 -5.87 -7.33 -2.66
N CYS A 45 -5.08 -6.27 -2.48
CA CYS A 45 -4.95 -5.60 -1.19
C CYS A 45 -5.61 -4.24 -1.23
N VAL A 46 -6.35 -3.91 -0.18
CA VAL A 46 -6.85 -2.54 0.06
C VAL A 46 -6.01 -1.93 1.16
N VAL A 47 -5.15 -0.98 0.79
CA VAL A 47 -4.27 -0.28 1.71
C VAL A 47 -4.85 1.10 2.03
N THR A 48 -5.02 1.41 3.31
CA THR A 48 -5.41 2.73 3.79
C THR A 48 -4.22 3.37 4.51
N LEU A 49 -3.68 4.42 3.91
CA LEU A 49 -2.65 5.26 4.50
C LEU A 49 -3.34 6.34 5.35
N ILE A 50 -2.97 6.44 6.62
CA ILE A 50 -3.60 7.33 7.60
C ILE A 50 -2.58 8.40 8.01
N THR A 51 -2.93 9.67 7.78
CA THR A 51 -2.12 10.82 8.21
C THR A 51 -2.96 11.77 9.07
N LEU A 52 -2.32 12.81 9.60
CA LEU A 52 -3.01 13.88 10.33
C LEU A 52 -3.94 14.71 9.44
N ASP A 53 -3.67 14.78 8.13
CA ASP A 53 -4.37 15.66 7.20
C ASP A 53 -5.44 14.94 6.37
N GLY A 54 -5.55 13.61 6.50
CA GLY A 54 -6.53 12.79 5.80
C GLY A 54 -6.07 11.34 5.59
N THR A 55 -6.81 10.63 4.76
CA THR A 55 -6.52 9.24 4.38
C THR A 55 -6.33 9.11 2.87
N ILE A 56 -5.57 8.10 2.45
CA ILE A 56 -5.40 7.69 1.06
C ILE A 56 -5.70 6.20 0.97
N THR A 57 -6.66 5.81 0.16
CA THR A 57 -6.99 4.40 -0.11
C THR A 57 -6.36 3.99 -1.43
N ILE A 58 -5.60 2.91 -1.41
CA ILE A 58 -4.87 2.35 -2.53
C ILE A 58 -5.36 0.92 -2.75
N HIS A 59 -5.64 0.57 -4.00
CA HIS A 59 -5.78 -0.82 -4.41
C HIS A 59 -4.45 -1.32 -4.94
N GLN A 60 -4.01 -2.48 -4.46
CA GLN A 60 -2.86 -3.21 -4.99
C GLN A 60 -3.30 -4.52 -5.60
N GLU A 61 -2.59 -4.93 -6.65
CA GLU A 61 -2.79 -6.19 -7.34
C GLU A 61 -1.43 -6.87 -7.48
N CYS A 62 -1.19 -7.85 -6.60
CA CYS A 62 0.10 -8.51 -6.43
C CYS A 62 0.10 -9.90 -7.06
N VAL A 63 1.24 -10.31 -7.59
CA VAL A 63 1.51 -11.65 -8.11
C VAL A 63 2.71 -12.23 -7.35
N PHE A 64 2.45 -13.24 -6.53
CA PHE A 64 3.47 -13.93 -5.72
C PHE A 64 4.21 -15.04 -6.47
N ALA A 65 3.79 -15.36 -7.70
CA ALA A 65 4.46 -16.34 -8.55
C ALA A 65 5.76 -15.82 -9.21
N THR A 66 6.21 -14.62 -8.85
CA THR A 66 7.46 -14.00 -9.35
C THR A 66 8.47 -13.83 -8.21
N ASN A 67 9.75 -13.63 -8.56
CA ASN A 67 10.80 -13.35 -7.59
C ASN A 67 11.62 -12.10 -8.01
N PRO A 68 11.49 -10.96 -7.30
CA PRO A 68 10.56 -10.73 -6.17
C PRO A 68 9.08 -10.75 -6.63
N PRO A 69 8.13 -10.92 -5.69
CA PRO A 69 6.72 -10.64 -5.98
C PRO A 69 6.56 -9.22 -6.52
N GLN A 70 5.68 -9.07 -7.50
CA GLN A 70 5.47 -7.80 -8.19
C GLN A 70 3.98 -7.53 -8.37
N GLY A 71 3.64 -6.27 -8.62
CA GLY A 71 2.26 -5.87 -8.80
C GLY A 71 2.10 -4.47 -9.37
N ARG A 72 0.89 -3.96 -9.25
CA ARG A 72 0.54 -2.57 -9.54
C ARG A 72 -0.27 -2.00 -8.39
N TRP A 73 -0.26 -0.68 -8.26
CA TRP A 73 -1.07 0.04 -7.29
C TRP A 73 -1.80 1.22 -7.94
N GLU A 74 -2.93 1.61 -7.38
CA GLU A 74 -3.74 2.75 -7.79
C GLU A 74 -4.41 3.41 -6.58
N ILE A 75 -4.34 4.75 -6.48
CA ILE A 75 -5.12 5.52 -5.50
C ILE A 75 -6.57 5.58 -5.97
N VAL A 76 -7.46 4.97 -5.20
CA VAL A 76 -8.90 4.92 -5.51
C VAL A 76 -9.68 6.05 -4.85
N SER A 77 -9.26 6.48 -3.65
CA SER A 77 -9.89 7.59 -2.93
C SER A 77 -8.93 8.26 -1.96
N GLY A 78 -9.27 9.48 -1.57
CA GLY A 78 -8.61 10.18 -0.48
C GLY A 78 -9.57 11.13 0.23
N THR A 79 -9.22 11.48 1.47
CA THR A 79 -9.99 12.41 2.32
C THR A 79 -9.11 13.60 2.74
N GLY A 80 -9.73 14.65 3.28
CA GLY A 80 -9.01 15.83 3.77
C GLY A 80 -8.12 16.47 2.70
N ALA A 81 -6.84 16.68 3.02
CA ALA A 81 -5.86 17.25 2.09
C ALA A 81 -5.62 16.39 0.83
N TYR A 82 -5.99 15.11 0.86
CA TYR A 82 -5.83 14.18 -0.25
C TYR A 82 -7.15 13.95 -1.02
N ALA A 83 -8.17 14.77 -0.76
CA ALA A 83 -9.39 14.76 -1.56
C ALA A 83 -9.04 14.98 -3.04
N ASN A 84 -9.46 14.03 -3.89
CA ASN A 84 -9.16 13.98 -5.33
C ASN A 84 -7.70 13.67 -5.72
N LEU A 85 -6.83 13.30 -4.78
CA LEU A 85 -5.49 12.80 -5.13
C LEU A 85 -5.61 11.59 -6.06
N LYS A 86 -4.86 11.59 -7.16
CA LYS A 86 -4.74 10.46 -8.08
C LYS A 86 -3.28 10.05 -8.22
N GLY A 87 -3.10 8.76 -8.47
CA GLY A 87 -1.79 8.21 -8.71
C GLY A 87 -1.86 6.72 -8.93
N ASN A 88 -0.86 6.20 -9.63
CA ASN A 88 -0.70 4.77 -9.86
C ASN A 88 0.76 4.45 -10.19
N GLY A 89 1.08 3.17 -10.18
CA GLY A 89 2.36 2.69 -10.63
C GLY A 89 2.63 1.23 -10.35
N SER A 90 3.92 0.89 -10.31
CA SER A 90 4.41 -0.46 -10.03
C SER A 90 4.59 -0.71 -8.54
N LEU A 91 4.35 -1.94 -8.14
CA LEU A 91 4.63 -2.45 -6.81
C LEU A 91 5.69 -3.55 -6.90
N THR A 92 6.66 -3.53 -6.00
CA THR A 92 7.56 -4.65 -5.75
C THR A 92 7.53 -5.01 -4.28
N MET A 93 7.67 -6.29 -3.96
CA MET A 93 7.70 -6.75 -2.56
C MET A 93 9.03 -7.48 -2.29
N PRO A 94 10.14 -6.74 -2.12
CA PRO A 94 11.36 -7.33 -1.56
C PRO A 94 11.10 -7.90 -0.15
N PRO A 95 12.01 -8.74 0.38
CA PRO A 95 11.84 -9.30 1.72
C PRO A 95 11.51 -8.23 2.76
N ASP A 96 10.45 -8.47 3.53
CA ASP A 96 9.98 -7.62 4.63
C ASP A 96 9.60 -6.17 4.24
N THR A 97 9.36 -5.87 2.96
CA THR A 97 9.01 -4.52 2.52
C THR A 97 8.10 -4.52 1.29
N GLU A 98 7.16 -3.57 1.24
CA GLU A 98 6.40 -3.23 0.04
C GLU A 98 6.87 -1.88 -0.51
N ALA A 99 7.33 -1.86 -1.77
CA ALA A 99 7.80 -0.66 -2.45
C ALA A 99 6.86 -0.29 -3.59
N MET A 100 6.12 0.80 -3.38
CA MET A 100 5.22 1.41 -4.37
C MET A 100 5.93 2.59 -5.04
N GLU A 101 6.19 2.46 -6.34
CA GLU A 101 6.76 3.53 -7.17
C GLU A 101 5.78 3.91 -8.28
N GLY A 102 5.67 5.20 -8.59
CA GLY A 102 4.74 5.66 -9.61
C GLY A 102 4.62 7.17 -9.69
N VAL A 103 3.51 7.62 -10.28
CA VAL A 103 3.23 9.03 -10.51
C VAL A 103 1.99 9.48 -9.75
N ILE A 104 2.02 10.72 -9.29
CA ILE A 104 0.87 11.45 -8.74
C ILE A 104 0.45 12.48 -9.80
N TYR A 105 -0.85 12.62 -10.07
CA TYR A 105 -1.39 13.52 -11.10
C TYR A 105 -2.79 14.06 -10.76
#